data_AF-A0A2D9NMZ8-F1
#
_entry.id   AF-A0A2D9NMZ8-F1
#
_cell.length_a   1.000
_cell.length_b   1.000
_cell.length_c   1.000
_cell.angle_alpha   90.00
_cell.angle_beta   90.00
_cell.angle_gamma   90.00
#
_symmetry.space_group_name_H-M   'P 1'
#
loop_
_entity.id
_entity.type
_entity.pdbx_description
1 polymer ?
#
loop_
_entity_poly.entity_id
_entity_poly.type
_entity_poly.pdbx_seq_one_letter_code
_entity_poly.pdbx_strand_id
1 'polypeptide(L)' 'MTRYVFVTGGVVSSLGKGIAAASLAAVLEARGLKVTLLKLDPYINVDPGTMSPFQHGEVFVTDDGAETDLDL' A
#
# COMPACT_ATOMS: atom_id res chain seq x y z
N MET A 1 9.13 -0.37 -21.66
CA MET A 1 7.78 0.15 -21.37
C MET A 1 7.36 -0.39 -20.02
N THR A 2 6.98 0.48 -19.08
CA THR A 2 6.52 0.08 -17.75
C THR A 2 5.19 -0.66 -17.83
N ARG A 3 5.03 -1.73 -17.06
CA ARG A 3 3.79 -2.50 -16.95
C ARG A 3 3.07 -2.11 -15.65
N TYR A 4 1.75 -2.05 -15.70
CA TYR A 4 0.91 -1.75 -14.54
C TYR A 4 0.03 -2.95 -14.23
N VAL A 5 -0.06 -3.31 -12.94
CA VAL A 5 -0.94 -4.35 -12.41
C VAL A 5 -1.85 -3.68 -11.39
N PHE A 6 -3.16 -3.69 -11.64
CA PHE A 6 -4.15 -3.13 -10.72
C PHE A 6 -4.70 -4.23 -9.83
N VAL A 7 -4.57 -4.06 -8.51
CA VAL A 7 -5.09 -4.99 -7.51
C VAL A 7 -6.36 -4.40 -6.91
N THR A 8 -7.51 -4.98 -7.22
CA THR A 8 -8.83 -4.54 -6.72
C THR A 8 -9.43 -5.56 -5.76
N GLY A 9 -10.20 -5.09 -4.77
CA GLY A 9 -10.93 -5.93 -3.83
C GLY A 9 -12.42 -5.99 -4.09
N GLY A 10 -13.03 -7.16 -3.88
CA GLY A 10 -14.49 -7.33 -3.88
C GLY A 10 -15.00 -7.99 -2.60
N VAL A 11 -16.32 -8.01 -2.44
CA VAL A 11 -17.05 -8.66 -1.33
C VAL A 11 -16.89 -7.96 0.03
N VAL A 12 -15.72 -8.02 0.65
CA VAL A 12 -15.44 -7.43 1.98
C VAL A 12 -14.04 -6.82 2.06
N SER A 13 -13.86 -5.89 3.00
CA SER A 13 -12.55 -5.34 3.38
C SER A 13 -11.74 -6.35 4.22
N SER A 14 -10.48 -6.03 4.51
CA SER A 14 -9.60 -6.83 5.39
C SER A 14 -9.23 -8.25 4.90
N LEU A 15 -9.39 -8.53 3.61
CA LEU A 15 -8.96 -9.80 2.97
C LEU A 15 -7.44 -9.95 2.76
N GLY A 16 -6.61 -9.04 3.29
CA GLY A 16 -5.16 -9.10 3.11
C GLY A 16 -4.67 -8.67 1.72
N LYS A 17 -5.33 -7.67 1.10
CA LYS A 17 -4.94 -7.17 -0.24
C LYS A 17 -3.52 -6.60 -0.28
N GLY A 18 -3.13 -5.82 0.74
CA GLY A 18 -1.77 -5.28 0.86
C GLY A 18 -0.73 -6.40 0.88
N ILE A 19 -0.92 -7.39 1.75
CA ILE A 19 -0.04 -8.57 1.86
C ILE A 19 0.03 -9.36 0.55
N ALA A 20 -1.10 -9.58 -0.13
CA ALA A 20 -1.13 -10.29 -1.41
C ALA A 20 -0.37 -9.55 -2.51
N ALA A 21 -0.54 -8.22 -2.60
CA ALA A 21 0.17 -7.38 -3.55
C ALA A 21 1.67 -7.33 -3.25
N ALA A 22 2.05 -7.17 -1.98
CA ALA A 22 3.44 -7.21 -1.53
C ALA A 22 4.13 -8.57 -1.82
N SER A 23 3.42 -9.67 -1.59
CA SER A 23 3.93 -11.02 -1.87
C SER A 23 4.15 -11.24 -3.37
N LEU A 24 3.23 -10.76 -4.22
CA LEU A 24 3.40 -10.79 -5.67
C LEU A 24 4.60 -9.96 -6.12
N ALA A 25 4.77 -8.76 -5.58
CA ALA A 25 5.93 -7.92 -5.84
C ALA A 25 7.24 -8.62 -5.47
N ALA A 26 7.31 -9.23 -4.28
CA ALA A 26 8.49 -9.98 -3.84
C ALA A 26 8.86 -11.13 -4.79
N VAL A 27 7.88 -11.87 -5.33
CA VAL A 27 8.13 -12.93 -6.33
C VAL A 27 8.64 -12.36 -7.65
N LEU A 28 8.13 -11.21 -8.09
CA LEU A 28 8.57 -10.55 -9.31
C LEU A 28 10.00 -9.98 -9.17
N GLU A 29 10.32 -9.40 -8.01
CA GLU A 29 11.69 -8.96 -7.67
C GLU A 29 12.66 -10.15 -7.61
N ALA A 30 12.26 -11.28 -7.02
CA ALA A 30 13.05 -12.51 -7.01
C ALA A 30 13.33 -13.05 -8.43
N ARG A 31 12.57 -12.62 -9.45
CA ARG A 31 12.81 -12.92 -10.87
C ARG A 31 13.65 -11.86 -11.58
N GLY A 32 14.25 -10.92 -10.84
CA GLY A 32 15.11 -9.86 -11.37
C GLY A 32 14.35 -8.72 -12.05
N LEU A 33 13.04 -8.59 -11.81
CA LEU A 33 12.25 -7.46 -12.31
C LEU A 33 12.34 -6.29 -11.34
N LYS A 34 12.47 -5.07 -11.87
CA LYS A 34 12.29 -3.85 -11.07
C LYS A 34 10.80 -3.62 -10.85
N VAL A 35 10.37 -3.68 -9.60
CA VAL A 35 8.97 -3.51 -9.19
C VAL A 35 8.87 -2.31 -8.24
N THR A 36 7.70 -1.68 -8.22
CA THR A 36 7.34 -0.66 -7.23
C THR A 36 5.86 -0.84 -6.91
N LEU A 37 5.46 -0.52 -5.68
CA LEU A 37 4.07 -0.54 -5.24
C LEU A 37 3.55 0.88 -5.07
N LEU A 38 2.23 1.03 -5.19
CA LEU A 38 1.50 2.28 -4.93
C LEU A 38 0.17 1.92 -4.28
N LYS A 39 -0.13 2.54 -3.14
CA LYS A 39 -1.41 2.43 -2.45
C LYS A 39 -2.31 3.61 -2.83
N LEU A 40 -3.57 3.33 -3.13
CA LEU A 40 -4.60 4.33 -3.41
C LEU A 40 -5.68 4.23 -2.34
N ASP A 41 -5.68 5.18 -1.41
CA ASP A 41 -6.65 5.20 -0.33
C ASP A 41 -7.85 6.11 -0.67
N PRO A 42 -9.09 5.61 -0.59
CA PRO A 42 -10.29 6.36 -0.96
C PRO A 42 -10.85 7.20 0.21
N TYR A 43 -9.99 7.72 1.09
CA TYR A 43 -10.39 8.66 2.14
C TYR A 43 -10.24 10.11 1.68
N ILE A 44 -10.89 11.05 2.38
CA ILE A 44 -10.82 12.49 2.08
C ILE A 44 -9.61 13.17 2.73
N ASN A 45 -9.04 12.56 3.77
CA ASN A 45 -7.82 13.04 4.40
C ASN A 45 -6.72 13.19 3.33
N VAL A 46 -5.97 14.29 3.40
CA VAL A 46 -4.87 14.53 2.45
C VAL A 46 -3.73 13.54 2.72
N ASP A 47 -3.51 13.22 3.99
CA ASP A 47 -2.55 12.27 4.53
C ASP A 47 -3.14 11.62 5.81
N PRO A 48 -2.59 10.48 6.26
CA PRO A 48 -3.02 9.82 7.49
C PRO A 48 -2.41 10.42 8.77
N GLY A 49 -1.53 11.44 8.68
CA GLY A 49 -0.90 12.07 9.86
C GLY A 49 -1.91 12.69 10.83
N THR A 50 -3.12 13.01 10.33
CA THR A 50 -4.25 13.51 11.13
C THR A 50 -5.18 12.42 11.67
N MET A 51 -4.98 11.16 11.29
CA MET A 51 -5.82 10.04 11.71
C MET A 51 -5.43 9.52 13.08
N SER A 52 -6.41 9.06 13.87
CA SER A 52 -6.13 8.45 15.17
C SER A 52 -5.52 7.06 15.00
N PRO A 53 -4.31 6.79 15.54
CA PRO A 53 -3.63 5.52 15.31
C PRO A 53 -4.33 4.34 16.00
N PHE A 54 -5.08 4.60 17.07
CA PHE A 54 -5.86 3.57 17.76
C PHE A 54 -7.08 3.09 16.98
N GLN A 55 -7.52 3.85 15.97
CA GLN A 55 -8.68 3.55 15.15
C GLN A 55 -8.29 3.11 13.74
N HIS A 56 -7.25 3.71 13.18
CA HIS A 56 -6.87 3.54 11.77
C HIS A 56 -5.56 2.78 11.57
N GLY A 57 -4.84 2.45 12.64
CA GLY A 57 -3.51 1.84 12.55
C GLY A 57 -2.39 2.87 12.58
N GLU A 58 -1.14 2.41 12.56
CA GLU A 58 0.02 3.30 12.59
C GLU A 58 0.11 4.19 11.34
N VAL A 59 0.80 5.32 11.49
CA VAL A 59 1.21 6.16 10.37
C VAL A 59 2.63 5.74 9.99
N PHE A 60 2.81 5.29 8.75
CA PHE A 60 4.15 4.98 8.22
C PHE A 60 4.80 6.27 7.72
N VAL A 61 6.12 6.40 7.89
CA VAL A 61 6.87 7.57 7.41
C VAL A 61 7.98 7.11 6.49
N THR A 62 7.95 7.56 5.24
CA THR A 62 8.96 7.26 4.23
C THR A 62 10.25 8.07 4.44
N ASP A 63 11.35 7.66 3.79
CA ASP A 63 12.66 8.34 3.91
C ASP A 63 12.64 9.82 3.49
N ASP A 64 11.70 10.22 2.62
CA ASP A 64 11.49 11.61 2.20
C ASP A 64 10.54 12.39 3.13
N GLY A 65 10.06 11.76 4.20
CA GLY A 65 9.26 12.38 5.25
C GLY A 65 7.76 12.43 4.98
N ALA A 66 7.24 11.69 3.99
CA ALA A 66 5.81 11.60 3.78
C ALA A 66 5.16 10.72 4.85
N GLU A 67 4.09 11.20 5.47
CA GLU A 67 3.20 10.43 6.34
C GLU A 67 2.22 9.65 5.46
N THR A 68 2.20 8.32 5.57
CA THR A 68 1.45 7.43 4.68
C THR A 68 0.71 6.34 5.43
N ASP A 69 -0.17 5.64 4.71
CA ASP A 69 -0.88 4.48 5.22
C ASP A 69 0.11 3.34 5.53
N LEU A 70 -0.24 2.49 6.49
CA LEU A 70 0.61 1.41 7.00
C LEU A 70 0.90 0.29 5.99
N ASP A 71 0.21 0.25 4.84
CA ASP A 71 0.48 -0.74 3.78
C ASP A 71 1.80 -0.44 3.01
N LEU A 72 2.40 0.74 3.19
CA LEU A 72 3.72 1.13 2.64
C LEU A 72 4.85 0.71 3.57
#